data_AF-A0A124ILB7-F1
#
_entry.id   AF-A0A124ILB7-F1
#
_cell.length_a   1.000
_cell.length_b   1.000
_cell.length_c   1.000
_cell.angle_alpha   90.00
_cell.angle_beta   90.00
_cell.angle_gamma   90.00
#
_symmetry.space_group_name_H-M   'P 1'
#
loop_
_entity.id
_entity.type
_entity.pdbx_description
1 polymer ?
#
loop_
_entity_poly.entity_id
_entity_poly.type
_entity_poly.pdbx_seq_one_letter_code
_entity_poly.pdbx_strand_id
1 'polypeptide(L)'
;MSNDHLPKQNAARGRLYKGLAVGLGILFGVPILVLISNAKDLDRALLGLLAFFIGAGLVWLHQLGEQHTASSADEVLASDPRPPLVYLRSFDDDEDAVGLEYSLSDVLGDVGPFVAIGRPGDKLPPIGVSRSYQHHEDWQPYVINLLNRAALVIMLAGRTKGLAWELKQCATRLRPERLVVLVPSQRESYEKFQAVAREAGIPLTLPPFPGRDAARYEADHISGLVYFDNTWQGYFSGFPKAFWKGASHEIATSSTRAGPRIRLALKPVADATGLPIKMPGTNYLLIGLVGYLTLALIFLGVMGWLLSIGVLK
;
A
#
# COMPACT_ATOMS: atom_id res chain seq x y z
N MET A 1 -33.31 8.35 8.35
CA MET A 1 -33.54 7.06 7.65
C MET A 1 -32.42 6.10 8.06
N SER A 2 -32.77 4.83 8.30
CA SER A 2 -31.96 3.87 9.07
C SER A 2 -30.68 3.42 8.35
N ASN A 3 -29.54 3.48 9.04
CA ASN A 3 -28.21 2.97 8.64
C ASN A 3 -28.11 1.41 8.64
N ASP A 4 -29.23 0.68 8.58
CA ASP A 4 -29.26 -0.78 8.84
C ASP A 4 -28.66 -1.68 7.74
N HIS A 5 -28.18 -1.12 6.63
CA HIS A 5 -27.55 -1.88 5.55
C HIS A 5 -26.03 -1.72 5.45
N LEU A 6 -25.42 -0.83 6.23
CA LEU A 6 -23.97 -0.77 6.36
C LEU A 6 -23.52 -1.96 7.24
N PRO A 7 -22.48 -2.73 6.84
CA PRO A 7 -21.97 -3.78 7.70
C PRO A 7 -21.57 -3.16 9.04
N LYS A 8 -22.31 -3.48 10.12
CA LYS A 8 -22.03 -2.97 11.47
C LYS A 8 -20.67 -3.50 11.91
N GLN A 9 -19.63 -2.71 11.67
CA GLN A 9 -18.27 -2.96 12.11
C GLN A 9 -18.26 -2.99 13.63
N ASN A 10 -18.02 -4.18 14.19
CA ASN A 10 -17.89 -4.35 15.63
C ASN A 10 -16.41 -4.35 15.98
N ALA A 11 -15.86 -3.17 16.28
CA ALA A 11 -14.46 -3.01 16.70
C ALA A 11 -14.07 -3.94 17.86
N ALA A 12 -15.03 -4.27 18.75
CA ALA A 12 -14.84 -5.27 19.80
C ALA A 12 -14.60 -6.70 19.26
N ARG A 13 -15.36 -7.12 18.24
CA ARG A 13 -15.16 -8.42 17.57
C ARG A 13 -13.86 -8.44 16.79
N GLY A 14 -13.50 -7.34 16.12
CA GLY A 14 -12.23 -7.22 15.40
C GLY A 14 -11.02 -7.33 16.34
N ARG A 15 -11.02 -6.60 17.47
CA ARG A 15 -9.98 -6.72 18.50
C ARG A 15 -9.88 -8.15 19.07
N LEU A 16 -11.01 -8.82 19.27
CA LEU A 16 -11.05 -10.22 19.72
C LEU A 16 -10.37 -11.16 18.70
N TYR A 17 -10.67 -11.03 17.41
CA TYR A 17 -10.05 -11.86 16.37
C TYR A 17 -8.55 -11.62 16.24
N LYS A 18 -8.09 -10.35 16.29
CA LYS A 18 -6.65 -10.03 16.31
C LYS A 18 -5.97 -10.65 17.53
N GLY A 19 -6.58 -10.50 18.72
CA GLY A 19 -6.05 -11.07 19.97
C GLY A 19 -5.97 -12.60 19.93
N LEU A 20 -7.00 -13.27 19.40
CA LEU A 20 -7.01 -14.72 19.21
C LEU A 20 -5.92 -15.17 18.22
N ALA A 21 -5.72 -14.45 17.11
CA ALA A 21 -4.69 -14.79 16.12
C ALA A 21 -3.28 -14.73 16.73
N VAL A 22 -2.97 -13.66 17.47
CA VAL A 22 -1.67 -13.52 18.15
C VAL A 22 -1.52 -14.58 19.26
N GLY A 23 -2.54 -14.78 20.08
CA GLY A 23 -2.51 -15.73 21.18
C GLY A 23 -2.31 -17.18 20.71
N LEU A 24 -3.04 -17.61 19.68
CA LEU A 24 -2.89 -18.94 19.08
C LEU A 24 -1.54 -19.10 18.37
N GLY A 25 -1.03 -18.06 17.71
CA GLY A 25 0.29 -18.06 17.10
C GLY A 25 1.41 -18.28 18.11
N ILE A 26 1.34 -17.63 19.28
CA ILE A 26 2.31 -17.82 20.36
C ILE A 26 2.16 -19.21 20.98
N LEU A 27 0.92 -19.63 21.27
CA LEU A 27 0.62 -20.90 21.94
C LEU A 27 1.05 -22.12 21.13
N PHE A 28 0.85 -22.10 19.81
CA PHE A 28 1.13 -23.25 18.94
C PHE A 28 2.43 -23.11 18.13
N GLY A 29 2.91 -21.88 17.87
CA GLY A 29 4.08 -21.65 17.01
C GLY A 29 5.38 -22.19 17.59
N VAL A 30 5.67 -21.88 18.86
CA VAL A 30 6.91 -22.34 19.52
C VAL A 30 6.94 -23.88 19.68
N PRO A 31 5.86 -24.54 20.18
CA PRO A 31 5.83 -26.00 20.25
C PRO A 31 5.97 -26.69 18.89
N ILE A 32 5.31 -26.17 17.84
CA ILE A 32 5.41 -26.73 16.48
C ILE A 32 6.85 -26.62 15.94
N LEU A 33 7.52 -25.48 16.15
CA LEU A 33 8.92 -25.30 15.75
C LEU A 33 9.85 -26.31 16.43
N VAL A 34 9.66 -26.54 17.74
CA VAL A 34 10.42 -27.52 18.52
C VAL A 34 10.13 -28.96 18.05
N LEU A 35 8.88 -29.28 17.70
CA LEU A 35 8.53 -30.59 17.15
C LEU A 35 9.15 -30.81 15.77
N ILE A 36 9.11 -29.80 14.89
CA ILE A 36 9.74 -29.85 13.55
C ILE A 36 11.25 -30.04 13.67
N SER A 37 11.93 -29.32 14.57
CA SER A 37 13.38 -29.44 14.74
C SER A 37 13.83 -30.83 15.20
N ASN A 38 12.97 -31.55 15.93
CA ASN A 38 13.26 -32.86 16.49
C ASN A 38 12.67 -34.05 15.71
N ALA A 39 11.68 -33.84 14.85
CA ALA A 39 11.08 -34.90 14.02
C ALA A 39 12.08 -35.46 12.99
N LYS A 40 11.75 -36.51 12.21
CA LYS A 40 12.57 -36.99 11.08
C LYS A 40 11.70 -37.19 9.83
N ASP A 41 12.33 -37.14 8.66
CA ASP A 41 11.76 -37.53 7.35
C ASP A 41 10.28 -37.12 7.15
N LEU A 42 9.37 -38.10 7.07
CA LEU A 42 7.95 -37.90 6.78
C LEU A 42 7.21 -37.10 7.86
N ASP A 43 7.56 -37.28 9.14
CA ASP A 43 6.93 -36.55 10.25
C ASP A 43 7.28 -35.05 10.21
N ARG A 44 8.51 -34.70 9.79
CA ARG A 44 8.88 -33.29 9.58
C ARG A 44 8.02 -32.66 8.48
N ALA A 45 7.80 -33.37 7.39
CA ALA A 45 7.01 -32.88 6.27
C ALA A 45 5.54 -32.66 6.68
N LEU A 46 4.95 -33.61 7.40
CA LEU A 46 3.57 -33.52 7.89
C LEU A 46 3.40 -32.39 8.92
N LEU A 47 4.35 -32.24 9.84
CA LEU A 47 4.36 -31.12 10.80
C LEU A 47 4.55 -29.77 10.12
N GLY A 48 5.39 -29.69 9.08
CA GLY A 48 5.56 -28.49 8.26
C GLY A 48 4.27 -28.10 7.53
N LEU A 49 3.55 -29.09 6.96
CA LEU A 49 2.26 -28.85 6.30
C LEU A 49 1.18 -28.38 7.30
N LEU A 50 1.12 -29.01 8.49
CA LEU A 50 0.24 -28.58 9.57
C LEU A 50 0.55 -27.14 10.03
N ALA A 51 1.84 -26.81 10.19
CA ALA A 51 2.30 -25.47 10.53
C ALA A 51 1.88 -24.43 9.48
N PHE A 52 1.96 -24.78 8.21
CA PHE A 52 1.52 -23.93 7.10
C PHE A 52 0.02 -23.62 7.17
N PHE A 53 -0.83 -24.64 7.35
CA PHE A 53 -2.29 -24.43 7.43
C PHE A 53 -2.69 -23.64 8.69
N ILE A 54 -2.05 -23.89 9.83
CA ILE A 54 -2.24 -23.10 11.05
C ILE A 54 -1.82 -21.64 10.79
N GLY A 55 -0.62 -21.43 10.23
CA GLY A 55 -0.13 -20.10 9.88
C GLY A 55 -1.07 -19.35 8.95
N ALA A 56 -1.56 -20.00 7.89
CA ALA A 56 -2.52 -19.44 6.96
C ALA A 56 -3.85 -19.07 7.65
N GLY A 57 -4.36 -19.94 8.53
CA GLY A 57 -5.56 -19.69 9.33
C GLY A 57 -5.40 -18.51 10.29
N LEU A 58 -4.22 -18.34 10.91
CA LEU A 58 -3.92 -17.21 11.78
C LEU A 58 -3.80 -15.89 11.01
N VAL A 59 -3.17 -15.91 9.83
CA VAL A 59 -3.12 -14.74 8.93
C VAL A 59 -4.52 -14.35 8.49
N TRP A 60 -5.36 -15.32 8.10
CA TRP A 60 -6.75 -15.09 7.75
C TRP A 60 -7.57 -14.52 8.92
N LEU A 61 -7.41 -15.06 10.14
CA LEU A 61 -8.09 -14.57 11.33
C LEU A 61 -7.65 -13.14 11.70
N HIS A 62 -6.36 -12.83 11.55
CA HIS A 62 -5.83 -11.48 11.74
C HIS A 62 -6.41 -10.50 10.72
N GLN A 63 -6.45 -10.90 9.44
CA GLN A 63 -7.06 -10.11 8.37
C GLN A 63 -8.55 -9.85 8.61
N LEU A 64 -9.29 -10.86 9.05
CA LEU A 64 -10.70 -10.72 9.42
C LEU A 64 -10.88 -9.76 10.61
N GLY A 65 -9.95 -9.81 11.57
CA GLY A 65 -9.88 -8.86 12.68
C GLY A 65 -9.65 -7.42 12.21
N GLU A 66 -8.71 -7.21 11.28
CA GLU A 66 -8.47 -5.90 10.63
C GLU A 66 -9.73 -5.36 9.96
N GLN A 67 -10.44 -6.19 9.18
CA GLN A 67 -11.67 -5.80 8.49
C GLN A 67 -12.78 -5.35 9.45
N HIS A 68 -12.90 -5.97 10.63
CA HIS A 68 -13.88 -5.59 11.64
C HIS A 68 -13.49 -4.35 12.47
N THR A 69 -12.21 -3.97 12.48
CA THR A 69 -11.73 -2.74 13.13
C THR A 69 -11.53 -1.57 12.18
N ALA A 70 -11.55 -1.80 10.87
CA ALA A 70 -11.34 -0.77 9.87
C ALA A 70 -12.41 0.32 10.03
N SER A 71 -12.00 1.55 10.31
CA SER A 71 -12.94 2.68 10.46
C SER A 71 -13.56 3.05 9.12
N SER A 72 -14.82 3.50 9.15
CA SER A 72 -15.45 4.06 7.95
C SER A 72 -14.79 5.39 7.57
N ALA A 73 -14.85 5.77 6.29
CA ALA A 73 -14.34 7.08 5.88
C ALA A 73 -15.05 8.24 6.61
N ASP A 74 -16.35 8.12 6.87
CA ASP A 74 -17.11 9.15 7.59
C ASP A 74 -16.64 9.31 9.05
N GLU A 75 -16.32 8.21 9.74
CA GLU A 75 -15.72 8.26 11.10
C GLU A 75 -14.32 8.86 11.09
N VAL A 76 -13.49 8.48 10.11
CA VAL A 76 -12.12 9.00 9.98
C VAL A 76 -12.15 10.50 9.68
N LEU A 77 -13.03 10.95 8.78
CA LEU A 77 -13.20 12.37 8.45
C LEU A 77 -13.81 13.19 9.59
N ALA A 78 -14.59 12.57 10.47
CA ALA A 78 -15.16 13.23 11.64
C ALA A 78 -14.15 13.34 12.79
N SER A 79 -13.24 12.37 12.93
CA SER A 79 -12.26 12.31 14.01
C SER A 79 -10.94 13.03 13.69
N ASP A 80 -10.56 13.13 12.43
CA ASP A 80 -9.34 13.80 11.98
C ASP A 80 -9.65 15.15 11.29
N PRO A 81 -9.26 16.29 11.88
CA PRO A 81 -9.53 17.61 11.30
C PRO A 81 -8.62 17.96 10.12
N ARG A 82 -7.57 17.18 9.82
CA ARG A 82 -6.64 17.47 8.73
C ARG A 82 -7.36 17.32 7.37
N PRO A 83 -6.94 18.07 6.34
CA PRO A 83 -7.52 17.93 5.01
C PRO A 83 -7.35 16.49 4.48
N PRO A 84 -8.41 15.86 3.93
CA PRO A 84 -8.34 14.48 3.48
C PRO A 84 -7.46 14.27 2.26
N LEU A 85 -6.91 13.06 2.17
CA LEU A 85 -6.29 12.52 0.98
C LEU A 85 -7.30 11.54 0.37
N VAL A 86 -7.67 11.74 -0.88
CA VAL A 86 -8.75 10.99 -1.53
C VAL A 86 -8.16 10.00 -2.52
N TYR A 87 -8.63 8.76 -2.48
CA TYR A 87 -8.28 7.72 -3.44
C TYR A 87 -9.49 7.37 -4.31
N LEU A 88 -9.33 7.55 -5.63
CA LEU A 88 -10.34 7.27 -6.65
C LEU A 88 -9.89 6.09 -7.50
N ARG A 89 -10.80 5.16 -7.79
CA ARG A 89 -10.51 3.97 -8.60
C ARG A 89 -11.76 3.49 -9.30
N SER A 90 -11.57 2.89 -10.47
CA SER A 90 -12.62 2.19 -11.20
C SER A 90 -12.92 0.85 -10.53
N PHE A 91 -14.17 0.63 -10.10
CA PHE A 91 -14.57 -0.63 -9.46
C PHE A 91 -14.49 -1.86 -10.38
N ASP A 92 -14.62 -1.66 -11.70
CA ASP A 92 -14.62 -2.75 -12.69
C ASP A 92 -13.21 -3.18 -13.11
N ASP A 93 -12.17 -2.48 -12.66
CA ASP A 93 -10.77 -2.73 -13.03
C ASP A 93 -9.89 -3.09 -11.81
N ASP A 94 -10.51 -3.50 -10.69
CA ASP A 94 -9.93 -3.50 -9.33
C ASP A 94 -9.61 -4.89 -8.74
N GLU A 95 -9.08 -5.83 -9.51
CA GLU A 95 -8.80 -7.16 -8.95
C GLU A 95 -7.48 -7.27 -8.15
N ASP A 96 -6.51 -6.35 -8.30
CA ASP A 96 -5.12 -6.61 -7.85
C ASP A 96 -4.35 -5.46 -7.13
N ALA A 97 -5.00 -4.41 -6.59
CA ALA A 97 -4.30 -3.25 -6.01
C ALA A 97 -4.16 -3.25 -4.46
N VAL A 98 -4.47 -4.36 -3.78
CA VAL A 98 -4.60 -4.40 -2.31
C VAL A 98 -3.29 -4.08 -1.57
N GLY A 99 -2.14 -4.57 -2.05
CA GLY A 99 -0.84 -4.31 -1.41
C GLY A 99 -0.41 -2.84 -1.52
N LEU A 100 -0.77 -2.20 -2.64
CA LEU A 100 -0.49 -0.80 -2.87
C LEU A 100 -1.36 0.08 -2.00
N GLU A 101 -2.65 -0.25 -1.86
CA GLU A 101 -3.56 0.48 -0.96
C GLU A 101 -3.08 0.47 0.49
N TYR A 102 -2.63 -0.68 0.98
CA TYR A 102 -2.05 -0.78 2.32
C TYR A 102 -0.84 0.14 2.46
N SER A 103 0.05 0.12 1.47
CA SER A 103 1.28 0.90 1.50
C SER A 103 1.05 2.40 1.32
N LEU A 104 0.06 2.79 0.50
CA LEU A 104 -0.39 4.18 0.40
C LEU A 104 -1.00 4.65 1.72
N SER A 105 -1.79 3.81 2.39
CA SER A 105 -2.36 4.11 3.71
C SER A 105 -1.26 4.35 4.76
N ASP A 106 -0.23 3.50 4.79
CA ASP A 106 0.95 3.67 5.66
C ASP A 106 1.73 4.98 5.38
N VAL A 107 1.85 5.36 4.11
CA VAL A 107 2.60 6.57 3.73
C VAL A 107 1.79 7.86 3.96
N LEU A 108 0.49 7.82 3.68
CA LEU A 108 -0.37 9.00 3.61
C LEU A 108 -1.17 9.25 4.89
N GLY A 109 -1.38 8.23 5.73
CA GLY A 109 -2.05 8.38 7.02
C GLY A 109 -1.32 9.35 7.97
N ASP A 110 0.01 9.43 7.84
CA ASP A 110 0.83 10.42 8.55
C ASP A 110 0.52 11.87 8.11
N VAL A 111 0.05 12.06 6.88
CA VAL A 111 -0.23 13.38 6.30
C VAL A 111 -1.64 13.86 6.64
N GLY A 112 -2.63 12.97 6.53
CA GLY A 112 -4.04 13.29 6.75
C GLY A 112 -4.94 12.05 6.61
N PRO A 113 -6.25 12.20 6.83
CA PRO A 113 -7.18 11.10 6.70
C PRO A 113 -7.23 10.60 5.25
N PHE A 114 -6.82 9.35 5.02
CA PHE A 114 -6.79 8.74 3.69
C PHE A 114 -8.06 7.92 3.44
N VAL A 115 -8.88 8.40 2.50
CA VAL A 115 -10.23 7.88 2.26
C VAL A 115 -10.47 7.52 0.80
N ALA A 116 -11.28 6.48 0.58
CA ALA A 116 -11.73 6.02 -0.73
C ALA A 116 -13.25 5.92 -0.77
N ILE A 117 -13.80 5.80 -1.97
CA ILE A 117 -15.23 5.54 -2.17
C ILE A 117 -15.40 4.05 -2.48
N GLY A 118 -16.25 3.36 -1.72
CA GLY A 118 -16.54 1.94 -1.87
C GLY A 118 -17.78 1.68 -2.72
N ARG A 119 -17.96 0.44 -3.21
CA ARG A 119 -19.14 0.05 -3.97
C ARG A 119 -20.33 -0.18 -3.02
N PRO A 120 -21.54 0.34 -3.33
CA PRO A 120 -22.72 0.00 -2.55
C PRO A 120 -22.94 -1.52 -2.53
N GLY A 121 -22.94 -2.13 -1.34
CA GLY A 121 -23.17 -3.57 -1.15
C GLY A 121 -21.93 -4.44 -0.86
N ASP A 122 -20.71 -3.88 -0.79
CA ASP A 122 -19.55 -4.64 -0.32
C ASP A 122 -19.73 -5.05 1.15
N LYS A 123 -19.57 -6.35 1.44
CA LYS A 123 -19.95 -6.93 2.74
C LYS A 123 -19.00 -6.56 3.89
N LEU A 124 -17.76 -6.13 3.61
CA LEU A 124 -16.78 -5.59 4.55
C LEU A 124 -15.74 -4.75 3.75
N PRO A 125 -15.23 -3.63 4.29
CA PRO A 125 -14.12 -2.93 3.64
C PRO A 125 -12.85 -3.79 3.70
N PRO A 126 -12.13 -3.94 2.58
CA PRO A 126 -10.82 -4.57 2.59
C PRO A 126 -9.83 -3.72 3.39
N ILE A 127 -8.75 -4.38 3.80
CA ILE A 127 -7.67 -3.79 4.60
C ILE A 127 -6.94 -2.74 3.74
N GLY A 128 -6.77 -1.52 4.25
CA GLY A 128 -6.11 -0.43 3.52
C GLY A 128 -6.81 0.91 3.70
N VAL A 129 -7.27 1.51 2.60
CA VAL A 129 -7.91 2.84 2.59
C VAL A 129 -9.31 2.77 3.22
N SER A 130 -9.64 3.73 4.10
CA SER A 130 -10.96 3.79 4.74
C SER A 130 -12.03 4.15 3.70
N ARG A 131 -13.12 3.38 3.62
CA ARG A 131 -14.15 3.55 2.57
C ARG A 131 -15.44 4.17 3.11
N SER A 132 -16.05 5.06 2.33
CA SER A 132 -17.46 5.44 2.50
C SER A 132 -18.31 4.65 1.49
N TYR A 133 -19.43 4.11 1.94
CA TYR A 133 -20.38 3.35 1.15
C TYR A 133 -21.65 4.16 0.99
N GLN A 134 -21.82 4.80 -0.17
CA GLN A 134 -22.98 5.65 -0.45
C GLN A 134 -24.06 4.91 -1.23
N HIS A 135 -25.31 5.35 -1.09
CA HIS A 135 -26.39 4.91 -1.96
C HIS A 135 -26.20 5.46 -3.39
N HIS A 136 -26.76 4.74 -4.38
CA HIS A 136 -26.52 4.99 -5.81
C HIS A 136 -26.90 6.40 -6.29
N GLU A 137 -27.75 7.11 -5.56
CA GLU A 137 -28.23 8.46 -5.93
C GLU A 137 -27.40 9.60 -5.31
N ASP A 138 -26.58 9.33 -4.28
CA ASP A 138 -25.90 10.37 -3.49
C ASP A 138 -24.36 10.40 -3.67
N TRP A 139 -23.79 9.50 -4.47
CA TRP A 139 -22.33 9.37 -4.56
C TRP A 139 -21.65 10.54 -5.28
N GLN A 140 -22.25 11.14 -6.32
CA GLN A 140 -21.64 12.26 -7.05
C GLN A 140 -21.50 13.53 -6.19
N PRO A 141 -22.54 14.00 -5.47
CA PRO A 141 -22.41 15.09 -4.50
C PRO A 141 -21.34 14.81 -3.44
N TYR A 142 -21.23 13.56 -2.98
CA TYR A 142 -20.23 13.15 -2.00
C TYR A 142 -18.80 13.24 -2.56
N VAL A 143 -18.54 12.72 -3.77
CA VAL A 143 -17.25 12.88 -4.48
C VAL A 143 -16.88 14.35 -4.56
N ILE A 144 -17.83 15.20 -4.99
CA ILE A 144 -17.60 16.64 -5.11
C ILE A 144 -17.23 17.27 -3.77
N ASN A 145 -17.92 16.90 -2.68
CA ASN A 145 -17.59 17.39 -1.34
C ASN A 145 -16.17 16.99 -0.90
N LEU A 146 -15.80 15.73 -1.14
CA LEU A 146 -14.46 15.24 -0.84
C LEU A 146 -13.38 15.98 -1.65
N LEU A 147 -13.58 16.13 -2.97
CA LEU A 147 -12.64 16.82 -3.84
C LEU A 147 -12.41 18.28 -3.42
N ASN A 148 -13.46 18.97 -2.99
CA ASN A 148 -13.36 20.36 -2.52
C ASN A 148 -12.52 20.51 -1.25
N ARG A 149 -12.46 19.47 -0.41
CA ARG A 149 -11.71 19.45 0.86
C ARG A 149 -10.34 18.80 0.73
N ALA A 150 -10.08 18.11 -0.38
CA ALA A 150 -8.90 17.27 -0.53
C ALA A 150 -7.59 18.08 -0.55
N ALA A 151 -6.62 17.64 0.24
CA ALA A 151 -5.23 18.07 0.15
C ALA A 151 -4.52 17.42 -1.04
N LEU A 152 -4.85 16.16 -1.33
CA LEU A 152 -4.30 15.37 -2.42
C LEU A 152 -5.36 14.39 -2.92
N VAL A 153 -5.39 14.14 -4.23
CA VAL A 153 -6.22 13.13 -4.86
C VAL A 153 -5.33 12.18 -5.64
N ILE A 154 -5.41 10.90 -5.31
CA ILE A 154 -4.74 9.81 -6.00
C ILE A 154 -5.80 9.05 -6.79
N MET A 155 -5.60 8.94 -8.10
CA MET A 155 -6.51 8.24 -9.00
C MET A 155 -5.81 7.04 -9.62
N LEU A 156 -6.38 5.86 -9.51
CA LEU A 156 -5.95 4.72 -10.31
C LEU A 156 -6.48 4.88 -11.74
N ALA A 157 -5.58 4.91 -12.72
CA ALA A 157 -5.99 4.97 -14.13
C ALA A 157 -6.79 3.73 -14.52
N GLY A 158 -7.99 3.96 -15.04
CA GLY A 158 -8.95 2.94 -15.44
C GLY A 158 -9.75 3.37 -16.67
N ARG A 159 -10.76 2.61 -17.07
CA ARG A 159 -11.43 2.84 -18.38
C ARG A 159 -12.92 3.14 -18.30
N THR A 160 -13.48 3.21 -17.09
CA THR A 160 -14.93 3.37 -16.91
C THR A 160 -15.40 4.79 -17.16
N LYS A 161 -16.66 4.93 -17.61
CA LYS A 161 -17.32 6.24 -17.79
C LYS A 161 -17.41 7.02 -16.48
N GLY A 162 -17.60 6.32 -15.36
CA GLY A 162 -17.60 6.91 -14.02
C GLY A 162 -16.27 7.59 -13.71
N LEU A 163 -15.15 6.89 -13.94
CA LEU A 163 -13.82 7.44 -13.72
C LEU A 163 -13.53 8.65 -14.64
N ALA A 164 -14.02 8.64 -15.88
CA ALA A 164 -13.91 9.80 -16.77
C ALA A 164 -14.60 11.05 -16.18
N TRP A 165 -15.79 10.86 -15.59
CA TRP A 165 -16.50 11.93 -14.89
C TRP A 165 -15.72 12.41 -13.66
N GLU A 166 -15.16 11.49 -12.86
CA GLU A 166 -14.35 11.80 -11.68
C GLU A 166 -13.09 12.59 -12.06
N LEU A 167 -12.40 12.18 -13.13
CA LEU A 167 -11.22 12.87 -13.65
C LEU A 167 -11.58 14.28 -14.12
N LYS A 168 -12.73 14.44 -14.77
CA LYS A 168 -13.25 15.76 -15.14
C LYS A 168 -13.54 16.62 -13.91
N GLN A 169 -14.13 16.06 -12.85
CA GLN A 169 -14.34 16.80 -11.60
C GLN A 169 -13.02 17.22 -10.95
N CYS A 170 -12.00 16.34 -10.97
CA CYS A 170 -10.65 16.63 -10.51
C CYS A 170 -10.06 17.81 -11.29
N ALA A 171 -10.09 17.76 -12.62
CA ALA A 171 -9.56 18.82 -13.48
C ALA A 171 -10.27 20.17 -13.30
N THR A 172 -11.54 20.16 -12.89
CA THR A 172 -12.34 21.36 -12.69
C THR A 172 -12.12 22.01 -11.31
N ARG A 173 -11.77 21.23 -10.28
CA ARG A 173 -11.78 21.69 -8.88
C ARG A 173 -10.42 21.73 -8.22
N LEU A 174 -9.52 20.83 -8.64
CA LEU A 174 -8.21 20.72 -8.06
C LEU A 174 -7.26 21.65 -8.79
N ARG A 175 -6.27 22.14 -8.04
CA ARG A 175 -5.02 22.55 -8.67
C ARG A 175 -4.34 21.31 -9.24
N PRO A 176 -3.66 21.40 -10.40
CA PRO A 176 -3.04 20.25 -11.04
C PRO A 176 -2.11 19.45 -10.12
N GLU A 177 -1.34 20.14 -9.27
CA GLU A 177 -0.32 19.53 -8.41
C GLU A 177 -0.94 18.66 -7.31
N ARG A 178 -2.25 18.79 -7.06
CA ARG A 178 -3.00 17.96 -6.11
C ARG A 178 -3.57 16.68 -6.73
N LEU A 179 -3.43 16.48 -8.04
CA LEU A 179 -3.83 15.23 -8.68
C LEU A 179 -2.59 14.37 -8.94
N VAL A 180 -2.68 13.10 -8.54
CA VAL A 180 -1.72 12.06 -8.87
C VAL A 180 -2.46 10.92 -9.55
N VAL A 181 -1.95 10.44 -10.68
CA VAL A 181 -2.51 9.30 -11.40
C VAL A 181 -1.58 8.10 -11.25
N LEU A 182 -2.05 6.99 -10.68
CA LEU A 182 -1.31 5.73 -10.65
C LEU A 182 -1.40 5.06 -12.03
N VAL A 183 -0.24 4.62 -12.53
CA VAL A 183 -0.10 4.06 -13.88
C VAL A 183 -0.14 2.53 -13.80
N PRO A 184 -1.14 1.84 -14.41
CA PRO A 184 -1.17 0.38 -14.43
C PRO A 184 0.05 -0.17 -15.18
N SER A 185 0.40 -1.43 -14.90
CA SER A 185 1.54 -2.12 -15.51
C SER A 185 1.26 -2.57 -16.93
N GLN A 186 -0.02 -2.75 -17.28
CA GLN A 186 -0.44 -3.04 -18.64
C GLN A 186 -0.50 -1.75 -19.45
N ARG A 187 0.34 -1.69 -20.49
CA ARG A 187 0.40 -0.57 -21.44
C ARG A 187 -0.97 -0.25 -22.03
N GLU A 188 -1.70 -1.28 -22.44
CA GLU A 188 -3.02 -1.14 -23.05
C GLU A 188 -4.03 -0.46 -22.10
N SER A 189 -4.00 -0.79 -20.80
CA SER A 189 -4.88 -0.17 -19.80
C SER A 189 -4.60 1.32 -19.66
N TYR A 190 -3.32 1.71 -19.64
CA TYR A 190 -2.94 3.12 -19.56
C TYR A 190 -3.27 3.87 -20.85
N GLU A 191 -3.00 3.29 -22.02
CA GLU A 191 -3.34 3.90 -23.32
C GLU A 191 -4.86 4.09 -23.49
N LYS A 192 -5.68 3.16 -22.98
CA LYS A 192 -7.13 3.32 -22.91
C LYS A 192 -7.54 4.47 -21.99
N PHE A 193 -6.94 4.59 -20.81
CA PHE A 193 -7.19 5.74 -19.92
C PHE A 193 -6.80 7.07 -20.59
N GLN A 194 -5.67 7.12 -21.31
CA GLN A 194 -5.29 8.30 -22.10
C GLN A 194 -6.34 8.64 -23.17
N ALA A 195 -6.90 7.63 -23.83
CA ALA A 195 -7.98 7.83 -24.80
C ALA A 195 -9.23 8.38 -24.13
N VAL A 196 -9.65 7.83 -22.99
CA VAL A 196 -10.80 8.31 -22.21
C VAL A 196 -10.62 9.77 -21.79
N ALA A 197 -9.44 10.15 -21.29
CA ALA A 197 -9.15 11.54 -20.90
C ALA A 197 -9.22 12.51 -22.08
N ARG A 198 -8.69 12.09 -23.24
CA ARG A 198 -8.73 12.86 -24.49
C ARG A 198 -10.16 13.02 -25.03
N GLU A 199 -10.93 11.94 -25.06
CA GLU A 199 -12.31 11.93 -25.54
C GLU A 199 -13.23 12.78 -24.64
N ALA A 200 -12.99 12.78 -23.33
CA ALA A 200 -13.71 13.61 -22.38
C ALA A 200 -13.32 15.09 -22.42
N GLY A 201 -12.32 15.48 -23.25
CA GLY A 201 -11.87 16.87 -23.41
C GLY A 201 -11.26 17.44 -22.13
N ILE A 202 -10.61 16.59 -21.34
CA ILE A 202 -10.04 17.00 -20.05
C ILE A 202 -8.73 17.76 -20.33
N PRO A 203 -8.51 18.94 -19.75
CA PRO A 203 -7.36 19.78 -20.05
C PRO A 203 -6.10 19.29 -19.34
N LEU A 204 -5.70 18.04 -19.57
CA LEU A 204 -4.48 17.45 -19.02
C LEU A 204 -3.71 16.67 -20.07
N THR A 205 -2.39 16.67 -19.92
CA THR A 205 -1.49 15.93 -20.79
C THR A 205 -0.89 14.77 -20.03
N LEU A 206 -1.19 13.55 -20.45
CA LEU A 206 -0.61 12.34 -19.86
C LEU A 206 0.66 11.95 -20.63
N PRO A 207 1.80 11.71 -19.96
CA PRO A 207 3.01 11.25 -20.62
C PRO A 207 2.77 9.87 -21.24
N PRO A 208 3.53 9.49 -22.29
CA PRO A 208 3.41 8.16 -22.88
C PRO A 208 3.69 7.07 -21.84
N PHE A 209 3.19 5.85 -22.09
CA PHE A 209 3.48 4.71 -21.23
C PHE A 209 5.00 4.57 -21.06
N PRO A 210 5.52 4.52 -19.82
CA PRO A 210 6.95 4.40 -19.60
C PRO A 210 7.43 3.07 -20.22
N GLY A 211 8.51 3.12 -21.01
CA GLY A 211 9.06 1.92 -21.66
C GLY A 211 9.46 0.82 -20.66
N ARG A 212 9.94 -0.33 -21.18
CA ARG A 212 10.32 -1.51 -20.36
C ARG A 212 11.31 -1.22 -19.21
N ASP A 213 11.99 -0.08 -19.24
CA ASP A 213 12.97 0.34 -18.23
C ASP A 213 12.35 0.90 -16.94
N ALA A 214 11.05 1.23 -16.93
CA ALA A 214 10.36 1.58 -15.69
C ALA A 214 10.26 0.35 -14.79
N ALA A 215 10.93 0.46 -13.64
CA ALA A 215 10.93 -0.56 -12.61
C ALA A 215 9.50 -0.77 -12.11
N ARG A 216 8.91 -1.89 -12.52
CA ARG A 216 7.57 -2.28 -12.11
C ARG A 216 7.53 -2.41 -10.60
N TYR A 217 6.43 -1.97 -9.99
CA TYR A 217 6.09 -2.43 -8.66
C TYR A 217 5.49 -3.83 -8.84
N GLU A 218 6.34 -4.85 -8.75
CA GLU A 218 6.00 -6.25 -9.11
C GLU A 218 4.85 -6.84 -8.29
N ALA A 219 4.53 -6.28 -7.11
CA ALA A 219 3.51 -6.83 -6.23
C ALA A 219 2.06 -6.45 -6.58
N ASP A 220 1.81 -5.32 -7.25
CA ASP A 220 0.43 -4.77 -7.42
C ASP A 220 0.12 -4.31 -8.85
N HIS A 221 0.86 -4.79 -9.86
CA HIS A 221 0.61 -4.44 -11.25
C HIS A 221 0.60 -2.92 -11.54
N ILE A 222 1.34 -2.08 -10.79
CA ILE A 222 1.48 -0.63 -11.03
C ILE A 222 2.92 -0.29 -11.44
N SER A 223 3.09 0.56 -12.45
CA SER A 223 4.40 0.98 -12.98
C SER A 223 5.00 2.19 -12.26
N GLY A 224 4.16 3.04 -11.70
CA GLY A 224 4.56 4.32 -11.11
C GLY A 224 3.38 5.26 -10.97
N LEU A 225 3.67 6.56 -10.87
CA LEU A 225 2.68 7.61 -10.79
C LEU A 225 2.96 8.72 -11.80
N VAL A 226 1.93 9.46 -12.18
CA VAL A 226 1.98 10.69 -12.93
C VAL A 226 1.55 11.82 -12.02
N TYR A 227 2.36 12.87 -11.94
CA TYR A 227 2.02 14.13 -11.27
C TYR A 227 1.97 15.25 -12.30
N PHE A 228 1.30 16.35 -11.98
CA PHE A 228 1.12 17.47 -12.90
C PHE A 228 1.78 18.74 -12.39
N ASP A 229 2.28 19.56 -13.31
CA ASP A 229 2.62 20.94 -13.03
C ASP A 229 1.39 21.85 -13.08
N ASN A 230 1.56 23.15 -12.80
CA ASN A 230 0.49 24.14 -12.81
C ASN A 230 -0.21 24.35 -14.18
N THR A 231 0.29 23.74 -15.27
CA THR A 231 -0.29 23.79 -16.62
C THR A 231 -1.02 22.51 -17.02
N TRP A 232 -1.16 21.55 -16.10
CA TRP A 232 -1.65 20.21 -16.36
C TRP A 232 -0.75 19.38 -17.30
N GLN A 233 0.54 19.71 -17.39
CA GLN A 233 1.53 18.84 -18.02
C GLN A 233 1.89 17.72 -17.05
N GLY A 234 1.65 16.47 -17.47
CA GLY A 234 1.94 15.29 -16.67
C GLY A 234 3.40 14.83 -16.82
N TYR A 235 3.97 14.41 -15.70
CA TYR A 235 5.32 13.88 -15.57
C TYR A 235 5.29 12.52 -14.87
N PHE A 236 5.98 11.54 -15.45
CA PHE A 236 6.05 10.20 -14.87
C PHE A 236 7.13 10.12 -13.77
N SER A 237 6.77 9.54 -12.63
CA SER A 237 7.65 9.21 -11.52
C SER A 237 7.55 7.70 -11.25
N GLY A 238 8.60 6.97 -11.62
CA GLY A 238 8.68 5.52 -11.42
C GLY A 238 9.07 5.16 -9.99
N PHE A 239 8.71 3.95 -9.56
CA PHE A 239 9.20 3.44 -8.27
C PHE A 239 10.68 3.05 -8.39
N PRO A 240 11.58 3.54 -7.51
CA PRO A 240 13.00 3.18 -7.57
C PRO A 240 13.21 1.67 -7.57
N LYS A 241 14.21 1.16 -8.31
CA LYS A 241 14.59 -0.26 -8.24
C LYS A 241 15.08 -0.59 -6.83
N ALA A 242 14.69 -1.74 -6.29
CA ALA A 242 15.13 -2.19 -4.95
C ALA A 242 16.67 -2.27 -4.81
N PHE A 243 17.37 -2.48 -5.93
CA PHE A 243 18.83 -2.54 -6.00
C PHE A 243 19.39 -1.31 -6.72
N TRP A 244 19.47 -0.18 -6.02
CA TRP A 244 20.27 0.97 -6.47
C TRP A 244 21.58 1.00 -5.68
N LYS A 245 22.74 1.04 -6.37
CA LYS A 245 24.06 1.24 -5.74
C LYS A 245 24.04 2.60 -5.02
N GLY A 246 23.87 2.59 -3.70
CA GLY A 246 23.74 3.79 -2.86
C GLY A 246 22.39 3.93 -2.15
N ALA A 247 21.41 3.07 -2.45
CA ALA A 247 20.21 2.95 -1.64
C ALA A 247 20.58 2.36 -0.27
N SER A 248 20.15 3.02 0.80
CA SER A 248 20.39 2.57 2.16
C SER A 248 19.88 1.15 2.39
N HIS A 249 20.50 0.44 3.33
CA HIS A 249 20.14 -0.94 3.69
C HIS A 249 18.64 -1.13 3.97
N GLU A 250 17.93 -0.06 4.34
CA GLU A 250 16.48 -0.01 4.58
C GLU A 250 15.64 -0.22 3.31
N ILE A 251 16.11 0.26 2.15
CA ILE A 251 15.47 0.04 0.84
C ILE A 251 15.74 -1.39 0.34
N ALA A 252 16.93 -1.92 0.63
CA ALA A 252 17.36 -3.25 0.18
C ALA A 252 16.82 -4.40 1.04
N THR A 253 16.54 -4.16 2.33
CA THR A 253 16.01 -5.17 3.26
C THR A 253 14.49 -5.16 3.38
N SER A 254 13.79 -4.16 2.82
CA SER A 254 12.32 -4.09 2.84
C SER A 254 11.69 -4.68 1.57
N SER A 255 12.05 -5.90 1.20
CA SER A 255 11.26 -6.69 0.24
C SER A 255 9.79 -6.88 0.68
N THR A 256 9.47 -6.50 1.93
CA THR A 256 8.14 -6.55 2.56
C THR A 256 7.48 -5.19 2.84
N ARG A 257 8.07 -4.02 2.50
CA ARG A 257 7.40 -2.71 2.66
C ARG A 257 7.60 -1.82 1.43
N ALA A 258 6.52 -1.52 0.70
CA ALA A 258 6.52 -0.57 -0.43
C ALA A 258 6.80 0.88 -0.02
N GLY A 259 6.54 1.21 1.25
CA GLY A 259 6.46 2.59 1.76
C GLY A 259 7.61 3.51 1.35
N PRO A 260 8.89 3.12 1.52
CA PRO A 260 10.03 3.94 1.10
C PRO A 260 10.04 4.28 -0.40
N ARG A 261 9.67 3.32 -1.25
CA ARG A 261 9.63 3.51 -2.71
C ARG A 261 8.50 4.46 -3.11
N ILE A 262 7.34 4.35 -2.45
CA ILE A 262 6.20 5.25 -2.64
C ILE A 262 6.55 6.67 -2.18
N ARG A 263 7.17 6.83 -1.00
CA ARG A 263 7.63 8.14 -0.49
C ARG A 263 8.57 8.83 -1.48
N LEU A 264 9.51 8.08 -2.08
CA LEU A 264 10.41 8.59 -3.11
C LEU A 264 9.67 8.97 -4.40
N ALA A 265 8.73 8.13 -4.87
CA ALA A 265 7.94 8.44 -6.06
C ALA A 265 7.05 9.69 -5.87
N LEU A 266 6.55 9.91 -4.65
CA LEU A 266 5.74 11.08 -4.27
C LEU A 266 6.58 12.32 -3.96
N LYS A 267 7.92 12.26 -3.97
CA LYS A 267 8.76 13.41 -3.66
C LYS A 267 8.45 14.66 -4.51
N PRO A 268 8.29 14.57 -5.85
CA PRO A 268 7.91 15.73 -6.65
C PRO A 268 6.55 16.32 -6.24
N VAL A 269 5.62 15.46 -5.82
CA VAL A 269 4.28 15.87 -5.36
C VAL A 269 4.38 16.58 -4.01
N ALA A 270 5.18 16.04 -3.07
CA ALA A 270 5.45 16.68 -1.78
C ALA A 270 6.08 18.07 -1.97
N ASP A 271 7.09 18.15 -2.83
CA ASP A 271 7.81 19.38 -3.15
C ASP A 271 6.86 20.43 -3.79
N ALA A 272 5.93 20.02 -4.65
CA ALA A 272 4.98 20.92 -5.33
C ALA A 272 3.78 21.35 -4.46
N THR A 273 3.28 20.46 -3.59
CA THR A 273 2.09 20.70 -2.76
C THR A 273 2.40 21.26 -1.38
N GLY A 274 3.64 21.11 -0.91
CA GLY A 274 4.04 21.42 0.47
C GLY A 274 3.51 20.40 1.50
N LEU A 275 3.03 19.24 1.07
CA LEU A 275 2.53 18.22 1.98
C LEU A 275 3.67 17.60 2.81
N PRO A 276 3.48 17.38 4.12
CA PRO A 276 4.50 16.85 5.03
C PRO A 276 4.74 15.34 4.85
N ILE A 277 5.06 14.90 3.63
CA ILE A 277 5.40 13.50 3.34
C ILE A 277 6.82 13.24 3.85
N LYS A 278 6.93 12.49 4.95
CA LYS A 278 8.23 12.10 5.52
C LYS A 278 9.01 11.25 4.52
N MET A 279 10.19 11.72 4.12
CA MET A 279 11.10 10.95 3.26
C MET A 279 11.75 9.81 4.06
N PRO A 280 12.09 8.68 3.40
CA PRO A 280 12.83 7.62 4.07
C PRO A 280 14.18 8.18 4.54
N GLY A 281 14.39 8.20 5.86
CA GLY A 281 15.67 8.55 6.46
C GLY A 281 16.58 7.33 6.51
N THR A 282 17.88 7.50 6.35
CA THR A 282 18.84 6.41 6.50
C THR A 282 19.31 6.34 7.95
N ASN A 283 18.98 5.27 8.68
CA ASN A 283 19.52 5.07 10.04
C ASN A 283 20.95 4.50 10.00
N TYR A 284 21.95 5.39 9.87
CA TYR A 284 23.36 5.01 9.78
C TYR A 284 23.88 4.24 11.02
N LEU A 285 23.32 4.48 12.20
CA LEU A 285 23.69 3.75 13.44
C LEU A 285 23.29 2.27 13.36
N LEU A 286 22.06 1.99 12.90
CA LEU A 286 21.58 0.63 12.72
C LEU A 286 22.39 -0.11 11.65
N ILE A 287 22.71 0.57 10.54
CA ILE A 287 23.56 0.01 9.47
C ILE A 287 24.96 -0.32 10.01
N GLY A 288 25.55 0.60 10.79
CA GLY A 288 26.84 0.38 11.44
C GLY A 288 26.81 -0.81 12.40
N LEU A 289 25.76 -0.94 13.20
CA LEU A 289 25.59 -2.04 14.15
C LEU A 289 25.45 -3.39 13.44
N VAL A 290 24.59 -3.47 12.41
CA VAL A 290 24.42 -4.68 11.61
C VAL A 290 25.71 -5.06 10.88
N GLY A 291 26.41 -4.07 10.31
CA GLY A 291 27.72 -4.28 9.69
C GLY A 291 28.75 -4.84 10.67
N TYR A 292 28.82 -4.27 11.88
CA TYR A 292 29.69 -4.74 12.94
C TYR A 292 29.36 -6.17 13.38
N LEU A 293 28.08 -6.48 13.63
CA LEU A 293 27.63 -7.83 14.02
C LEU A 293 27.92 -8.86 12.94
N THR A 294 27.76 -8.50 11.67
CA THR A 294 28.06 -9.38 10.53
C THR A 294 29.57 -9.67 10.45
N LEU A 295 30.41 -8.63 10.60
CA LEU A 295 31.86 -8.79 10.65
C LEU A 295 32.30 -9.63 11.86
N ALA A 296 31.68 -9.44 13.02
CA ALA A 296 31.95 -10.24 14.21
C ALA A 296 31.58 -11.71 14.03
N LEU A 297 30.45 -12.01 13.39
CA LEU A 297 30.04 -13.39 13.07
C LEU A 297 30.98 -14.05 12.06
N ILE A 298 31.39 -13.32 11.02
CA ILE A 298 32.39 -13.81 10.05
C ILE A 298 33.71 -14.09 10.78
N PHE A 299 34.16 -13.18 11.64
CA PHE A 299 35.39 -13.34 12.41
C PHE A 299 35.32 -14.57 13.33
N LEU A 300 34.22 -14.77 14.06
CA LEU A 300 34.01 -15.94 14.91
C LEU A 300 33.98 -17.25 14.09
N GLY A 301 33.35 -17.23 12.92
CA GLY A 301 33.34 -18.38 12.00
C GLY A 301 34.73 -18.72 11.47
N VAL A 302 35.51 -17.73 11.05
CA VAL A 302 36.90 -17.90 10.61
C VAL A 302 37.77 -18.40 11.76
N MET A 303 37.62 -17.83 12.95
CA MET A 303 38.36 -18.27 14.14
C MET A 303 38.03 -19.71 14.54
N GLY A 304 36.75 -20.08 14.53
CA GLY A 304 36.33 -21.47 14.78
C GLY A 304 36.88 -22.44 13.73
N TRP A 305 36.89 -22.04 12.45
CA TRP A 305 37.49 -22.83 11.38
C TRP A 305 39.01 -22.99 11.56
N LEU A 306 39.73 -21.89 11.84
CA LEU A 306 41.18 -21.90 12.09
C LEU A 306 41.57 -22.78 13.29
N LEU A 307 40.77 -22.77 14.36
CA LEU A 307 40.93 -23.67 15.51
C LEU A 307 40.67 -25.13 15.13
N SER A 308 39.66 -25.39 14.30
CA SER A 308 39.34 -26.76 13.84
C SER A 308 40.41 -27.39 12.95
N ILE A 309 41.20 -26.58 12.24
CA ILE A 309 42.31 -27.06 11.37
C ILE A 309 43.68 -27.01 12.06
N GLY A 310 43.73 -26.65 13.35
CA GLY A 310 44.96 -26.67 14.16
C GLY A 310 45.98 -25.58 13.82
N VAL A 311 45.58 -24.53 13.10
CA VAL A 311 46.46 -23.41 12.71
C VAL A 311 46.74 -22.46 13.89
N LEU A 312 45.81 -22.36 14.83
CA LEU A 312 45.97 -21.61 16.07
C LEU A 312 46.10 -22.58 17.25
N LYS A 313 47.33 -22.77 17.74
CA LYS A 313 47.64 -23.35 19.05
C LYS A 313 48.27 -22.27 19.93
#